data_AF-A0A8T2JDZ0-F1
#
_entry.id   AF-A0A8T2JDZ0-F1
#
_cell.length_a   1.000
_cell.length_b   1.000
_cell.length_c   1.000
_cell.angle_alpha   90.00
_cell.angle_beta   90.00
_cell.angle_gamma   90.00
#
_symmetry.space_group_name_H-M   'P 1'
#
loop_
_entity.id
_entity.type
_entity.pdbx_description
1 polymer ?
#
loop_
_entity_poly.entity_id
_entity_poly.type
_entity_poly.pdbx_seq_one_letter_code
_entity_poly.pdbx_strand_id
1 'polypeptide(L)'
;SQINEEFGENDDENMEQGISGVDDDDDDEEPSLHSLWVDRFTPNHYTELLSDDYTNRCLLKWLKLWDTVVFGKEKATKKPKANLDPRAVFKNQKEQQSKFKTKAQITEEILEAELDQHNRPKNKVALLCGPPGLGKTTLAHVIARHAGYNVVEMNASDDRSPEVLKIRIEASTQMKSVLGVDERPNCLVIDEIDGAPTVSINMLLSLINRKDGKEAESATDMAGGKKKKKEGGLLLRPIVCICNDL
;
A
#
# COMPACT_ATOMS: atom_id res chain seq x y z
N SER A 1 60.67 -48.72 8.89
CA SER A 1 59.73 -48.54 10.01
C SER A 1 58.34 -48.67 9.41
N GLN A 2 57.77 -49.89 9.40
CA GLN A 2 56.93 -50.51 10.44
C GLN A 2 55.57 -49.78 10.61
N ILE A 3 54.37 -50.35 10.72
CA ILE A 3 53.70 -51.68 10.70
C ILE A 3 52.19 -51.38 10.46
N ASN A 4 51.41 -52.39 10.02
CA ASN A 4 49.96 -52.44 9.76
C ASN A 4 49.02 -52.28 11.00
N GLU A 5 47.71 -52.40 10.71
CA GLU A 5 46.54 -52.77 11.56
C GLU A 5 45.75 -51.55 12.13
N GLU A 6 44.41 -51.49 12.12
CA GLU A 6 43.42 -52.55 12.33
C GLU A 6 41.99 -52.10 11.91
N PHE A 7 41.15 -53.09 11.57
CA PHE A 7 39.67 -53.03 11.50
C PHE A 7 39.06 -52.89 12.91
N GLY A 8 37.82 -52.38 13.04
CA GLY A 8 37.03 -52.61 14.25
C GLY A 8 35.79 -51.74 14.41
N GLU A 9 34.64 -52.40 14.55
CA GLU A 9 33.28 -51.90 14.78
C GLU A 9 33.05 -51.25 16.16
N ASN A 10 31.79 -50.80 16.36
CA ASN A 10 31.05 -50.51 17.61
C ASN A 10 30.86 -49.01 17.89
N ASP A 11 29.69 -48.47 18.25
CA ASP A 11 28.36 -49.01 18.52
C ASP A 11 27.36 -47.83 18.47
N ASP A 12 26.10 -48.19 18.35
CA ASP A 12 24.89 -47.38 18.55
C ASP A 12 25.01 -46.23 19.58
N GLU A 13 24.40 -45.09 19.27
CA GLU A 13 23.44 -44.47 20.20
C GLU A 13 22.51 -43.51 19.45
N ASN A 14 21.36 -44.08 19.05
CA ASN A 14 20.11 -43.34 18.88
C ASN A 14 19.75 -42.70 20.22
N MET A 15 19.63 -41.38 20.25
CA MET A 15 18.81 -40.70 21.26
C MET A 15 17.89 -39.70 20.57
N GLU A 16 16.77 -40.23 20.08
CA GLU A 16 15.52 -39.48 20.01
C GLU A 16 15.20 -38.98 21.43
N GLN A 17 15.19 -37.66 21.60
CA GLN A 17 14.22 -37.03 22.48
C GLN A 17 13.52 -35.93 21.69
N GLY A 18 12.27 -36.19 21.36
CA GLY A 18 11.35 -35.17 20.93
C GLY A 18 10.73 -34.41 22.11
N ILE A 19 10.07 -33.34 21.67
CA ILE A 19 8.86 -32.70 22.24
C ILE A 19 9.10 -31.60 23.30
N SER A 20 9.01 -30.34 22.84
CA SER A 20 8.04 -29.30 23.24
C SER A 20 8.65 -27.95 22.85
N GLY A 21 8.09 -27.11 21.96
CA GLY A 21 6.72 -26.61 21.98
C GLY A 21 6.71 -25.23 22.66
N VAL A 22 6.29 -24.22 21.89
CA VAL A 22 5.91 -22.84 22.27
C VAL A 22 7.01 -21.78 22.19
N ASP A 23 6.91 -20.99 21.11
CA ASP A 23 6.93 -19.53 21.04
C ASP A 23 7.68 -18.76 22.15
N ASP A 24 8.77 -18.10 21.76
CA ASP A 24 8.99 -16.68 22.03
C ASP A 24 9.94 -16.14 20.94
N ASP A 25 9.37 -15.35 20.03
CA ASP A 25 10.09 -14.49 19.08
C ASP A 25 10.87 -13.43 19.87
N ASP A 26 12.11 -13.73 20.23
CA ASP A 26 13.15 -12.73 20.51
C ASP A 26 14.42 -13.19 19.78
N ASP A 27 14.40 -13.07 18.45
CA ASP A 27 15.62 -13.04 17.64
C ASP A 27 16.39 -11.76 18.00
N ASP A 28 17.12 -11.80 19.12
CA ASP A 28 18.30 -10.97 19.34
C ASP A 28 19.40 -11.43 18.35
N GLU A 29 19.18 -11.20 17.05
CA GLU A 29 20.24 -11.29 16.05
C GLU A 29 21.31 -10.26 16.41
N GLU A 30 22.51 -10.71 16.78
CA GLU A 30 23.67 -9.83 16.95
C GLU A 30 23.75 -8.91 15.72
N PRO A 31 23.69 -7.58 15.90
CA PRO A 31 23.51 -6.69 14.78
C PRO A 31 24.80 -6.69 13.97
N SER A 32 24.73 -7.30 12.79
CA SER A 32 25.86 -7.42 11.87
C SER A 32 26.71 -6.14 11.89
N LEU A 33 28.02 -6.30 12.10
CA LEU A 33 28.99 -5.20 12.22
C LEU A 33 28.96 -4.20 11.05
N HIS A 34 28.19 -4.48 9.99
CA HIS A 34 28.03 -3.71 8.77
C HIS A 34 26.65 -3.06 8.56
N SER A 35 25.70 -3.16 9.49
CA SER A 35 24.39 -2.49 9.34
C SER A 35 24.49 -0.98 9.62
N LEU A 36 23.98 -0.16 8.68
CA LEU A 36 23.94 1.29 8.84
C LEU A 36 23.02 1.66 10.00
N TRP A 37 23.34 2.73 10.74
CA TRP A 37 22.45 3.24 11.80
C TRP A 37 21.07 3.58 11.26
N VAL A 38 20.99 4.04 10.01
CA VAL A 38 19.73 4.32 9.34
C VAL A 38 18.87 3.06 9.26
N ASP A 39 19.45 1.90 8.95
CA ASP A 39 18.70 0.63 8.90
C ASP A 39 18.27 0.19 10.31
N ARG A 40 19.20 0.25 11.27
CA ARG A 40 18.95 -0.19 12.66
C ARG A 40 17.86 0.62 13.36
N PHE A 41 17.80 1.92 13.10
CA PHE A 41 16.83 2.83 13.71
C PHE A 41 15.70 3.21 12.75
N THR A 42 15.51 2.46 11.67
CA THR A 42 14.37 2.69 10.77
C THR A 42 13.06 2.41 11.52
N PRO A 43 12.11 3.38 11.54
CA PRO A 43 10.80 3.18 12.11
C PRO A 43 10.08 1.96 11.52
N ASN A 44 9.59 1.08 12.39
CA ASN A 44 8.76 -0.08 12.05
C ASN A 44 7.30 0.12 12.44
N HIS A 45 7.03 1.03 13.39
CA HIS A 45 5.70 1.28 13.92
C HIS A 45 5.24 2.72 13.71
N TYR A 46 3.91 2.90 13.64
CA TYR A 46 3.27 4.22 13.49
C TYR A 46 3.77 5.24 14.52
N THR A 47 3.96 4.79 15.76
CA THR A 47 4.38 5.62 16.90
C THR A 47 5.84 6.06 16.85
N GLU A 48 6.65 5.47 15.98
CA GLU A 48 8.07 5.79 15.81
C GLU A 48 8.30 6.81 14.68
N LEU A 49 7.25 7.14 13.92
CA LEU A 49 7.34 8.11 12.84
C LEU A 49 7.56 9.52 13.39
N LEU A 50 8.65 10.15 12.96
CA LEU A 50 8.97 11.55 13.28
C LEU A 50 8.41 12.55 12.27
N SER A 51 7.72 12.06 11.23
CA SER A 51 6.97 12.89 10.28
C SER A 51 5.79 13.58 10.97
N ASP A 52 5.27 14.66 10.38
CA ASP A 52 4.17 15.41 11.00
C ASP A 52 2.92 14.53 11.17
N ASP A 53 2.35 14.52 12.38
CA ASP A 53 1.19 13.69 12.73
C ASP A 53 0.01 13.91 11.78
N TYR A 54 -0.12 15.12 11.24
CA TYR A 54 -1.18 15.44 10.30
C TYR A 54 -1.05 14.62 9.02
N THR A 55 0.12 14.62 8.37
CA THR A 55 0.40 13.82 7.18
C THR A 55 0.24 12.32 7.46
N ASN A 56 0.75 11.84 8.61
CA ASN A 56 0.62 10.43 9.02
C ASN A 56 -0.85 10.02 9.10
N ARG A 57 -1.69 10.83 9.76
CA ARG A 57 -3.14 10.61 9.86
C ARG A 57 -3.83 10.73 8.50
N CYS A 58 -3.44 11.67 7.65
CA CYS A 58 -4.04 11.85 6.33
C CYS A 58 -3.81 10.63 5.44
N LEU A 59 -2.57 10.13 5.37
CA LEU A 59 -2.25 8.93 4.59
C LEU A 59 -2.98 7.70 5.13
N LEU A 60 -2.99 7.52 6.46
CA LEU A 60 -3.71 6.41 7.09
C LEU A 60 -5.22 6.48 6.82
N LYS A 61 -5.83 7.66 6.98
CA LYS A 61 -7.25 7.87 6.65
C LYS A 61 -7.54 7.55 5.19
N TRP A 62 -6.68 8.00 4.27
CA TRP A 62 -6.82 7.71 2.84
C TRP A 62 -6.76 6.21 2.55
N LEU A 63 -5.81 5.47 3.14
CA LEU A 63 -5.74 4.02 3.01
C LEU A 63 -7.01 3.35 3.57
N LYS A 64 -7.53 3.81 4.72
CA LYS A 64 -8.77 3.27 5.28
C LYS A 64 -10.01 3.49 4.42
N LEU A 65 -10.01 4.46 3.51
CA LEU A 65 -11.12 4.60 2.54
C LEU A 65 -11.18 3.43 1.55
N TRP A 66 -10.08 2.70 1.37
CA TRP A 66 -10.03 1.50 0.54
C TRP A 66 -10.53 0.24 1.27
N ASP A 67 -10.78 0.28 2.59
CA ASP A 67 -11.00 -0.92 3.40
C ASP A 67 -12.14 -1.80 2.87
N THR A 68 -13.23 -1.19 2.42
CA THR A 68 -14.41 -1.90 1.90
C THR A 68 -14.11 -2.68 0.62
N VAL A 69 -13.32 -2.10 -0.30
CA VAL A 69 -13.05 -2.73 -1.59
C VAL A 69 -11.90 -3.72 -1.51
N VAL A 70 -10.93 -3.44 -0.62
CA VAL A 70 -9.72 -4.25 -0.49
C VAL A 70 -9.93 -5.43 0.45
N PHE A 71 -10.51 -5.19 1.63
CA PHE A 71 -10.68 -6.19 2.69
C PHE A 71 -12.13 -6.67 2.84
N GLY A 72 -13.07 -6.15 2.05
CA GLY A 72 -14.49 -6.53 2.16
C GLY A 72 -15.16 -6.06 3.45
N LYS A 73 -14.55 -5.13 4.20
CA LYS A 73 -15.14 -4.60 5.44
C LYS A 73 -16.37 -3.79 5.10
N GLU A 74 -17.54 -4.28 5.51
CA GLU A 74 -18.77 -3.51 5.44
C GLU A 74 -18.59 -2.20 6.21
N LYS A 75 -18.93 -1.08 5.58
CA LYS A 75 -18.98 0.19 6.30
C LYS A 75 -20.01 0.04 7.40
N ALA A 76 -19.61 0.23 8.66
CA ALA A 76 -20.56 0.46 9.73
C ALA A 76 -21.46 1.61 9.28
N THR A 77 -22.71 1.30 8.96
CA THR A 77 -23.71 2.31 8.62
C THR A 77 -23.76 3.26 9.81
N LYS A 78 -23.29 4.50 9.62
CA LYS A 78 -23.54 5.54 10.59
C LYS A 78 -25.06 5.62 10.69
N LYS A 79 -25.64 5.07 11.75
CA LYS A 79 -27.03 5.32 12.08
C LYS A 79 -27.20 6.84 12.02
N PRO A 80 -28.18 7.36 11.26
CA PRO A 80 -28.41 8.80 11.24
C PRO A 80 -28.55 9.23 12.70
N LYS A 81 -27.73 10.20 13.14
CA LYS A 81 -27.85 10.77 14.47
C LYS A 81 -29.26 11.34 14.57
N ALA A 82 -30.15 10.61 15.25
CA ALA A 82 -31.47 11.09 15.55
C ALA A 82 -31.33 12.29 16.51
N ASN A 83 -31.96 13.40 16.13
CA ASN A 83 -32.16 14.63 16.88
C ASN A 83 -30.91 15.45 17.23
N LEU A 84 -30.64 16.46 16.40
CA LEU A 84 -30.08 17.73 16.85
C LEU A 84 -31.16 18.81 16.67
N ASP A 85 -31.40 19.51 17.76
CA ASP A 85 -32.38 20.57 17.99
C ASP A 85 -32.45 21.63 16.85
N PRO A 86 -33.64 22.04 16.35
CA PRO A 86 -33.76 23.06 15.30
C PRO A 86 -33.40 24.50 15.70
N ARG A 87 -32.82 24.76 16.88
CA ARG A 87 -32.75 26.10 17.48
C ARG A 87 -31.38 26.79 17.54
N ALA A 88 -30.39 26.35 16.77
CA ALA A 88 -29.11 27.04 16.66
C ALA A 88 -28.88 27.78 15.33
N VAL A 89 -29.94 27.98 14.52
CA VAL A 89 -29.90 28.90 13.39
C VAL A 89 -30.06 30.30 13.94
N PHE A 90 -28.96 31.03 14.11
CA PHE A 90 -28.80 32.49 14.07
C PHE A 90 -27.62 32.89 14.96
N LYS A 91 -26.41 32.98 14.37
CA LYS A 91 -25.56 34.16 14.47
C LYS A 91 -24.33 34.06 13.56
N ASN A 92 -24.12 35.16 12.85
CA ASN A 92 -22.90 35.65 12.21
C ASN A 92 -22.58 35.20 10.78
N GLN A 93 -23.43 35.63 9.85
CA GLN A 93 -22.97 36.15 8.56
C GLN A 93 -22.34 37.54 8.77
N LYS A 94 -21.01 37.60 8.86
CA LYS A 94 -20.19 38.70 8.34
C LYS A 94 -18.73 38.36 8.57
N GLU A 95 -18.10 37.73 7.58
CA GLU A 95 -16.73 38.03 7.20
C GLU A 95 -16.43 37.42 5.83
N GLN A 96 -16.59 38.28 4.83
CA GLN A 96 -16.16 38.07 3.47
C GLN A 96 -14.66 38.41 3.43
N GLN A 97 -13.78 37.45 3.74
CA GLN A 97 -12.33 37.63 3.62
C GLN A 97 -11.64 36.33 3.14
N SER A 98 -10.98 36.43 1.98
CA SER A 98 -9.88 35.60 1.48
C SER A 98 -9.97 34.08 1.68
N LYS A 99 -10.46 33.34 0.67
CA LYS A 99 -10.49 31.86 0.67
C LYS A 99 -9.10 31.24 0.45
N PHE A 100 -8.18 31.42 1.39
CA PHE A 100 -7.09 30.44 1.58
C PHE A 100 -7.56 29.42 2.62
N LYS A 101 -8.17 28.33 2.14
CA LYS A 101 -8.46 27.18 3.01
C LYS A 101 -7.14 26.64 3.54
N THR A 102 -7.09 26.26 4.82
CA THR A 102 -5.89 25.63 5.39
C THR A 102 -5.63 24.27 4.73
N LYS A 103 -4.37 23.83 4.67
CA LYS A 103 -4.01 22.50 4.15
C LYS A 103 -4.81 21.38 4.84
N ALA A 104 -5.05 21.54 6.15
CA ALA A 104 -5.93 20.74 6.98
C ALA A 104 -7.34 20.58 6.41
N GLN A 105 -8.02 21.71 6.18
CA GLN A 105 -9.38 21.74 5.67
C GLN A 105 -9.49 21.18 4.25
N ILE A 106 -8.48 21.44 3.40
CA ILE A 106 -8.46 20.92 2.02
C ILE A 106 -8.32 19.41 2.02
N THR A 107 -7.41 18.84 2.82
CA THR A 107 -7.26 17.38 2.85
C THR A 107 -8.45 16.71 3.52
N GLU A 108 -9.06 17.31 4.55
CA GLU A 108 -10.31 16.77 5.10
C GLU A 108 -11.42 16.74 4.06
N GLU A 109 -11.61 17.81 3.29
CA GLU A 109 -12.57 17.83 2.16
C GLU A 109 -12.22 16.78 1.09
N ILE A 110 -10.94 16.54 0.82
CA ILE A 110 -10.47 15.49 -0.10
C ILE A 110 -10.71 14.08 0.46
N LEU A 111 -10.56 13.88 1.77
CA LEU A 111 -10.79 12.61 2.45
C LEU A 111 -12.29 12.35 2.68
N GLU A 112 -13.08 13.41 2.80
CA GLU A 112 -14.54 13.39 2.79
C GLU A 112 -15.11 13.26 1.38
N ALA A 113 -14.27 13.39 0.34
CA ALA A 113 -14.69 13.18 -1.03
C ALA A 113 -15.34 11.80 -1.14
N GLU A 114 -16.62 11.82 -1.53
CA GLU A 114 -17.44 10.62 -1.58
C GLU A 114 -16.76 9.52 -2.38
N LEU A 115 -16.94 8.27 -1.97
CA LEU A 115 -16.46 7.14 -2.74
C LEU A 115 -17.08 7.14 -4.15
N ASP A 116 -16.37 6.55 -5.11
CA ASP A 116 -16.94 6.29 -6.42
C ASP A 116 -18.06 5.23 -6.34
N GLN A 117 -18.74 5.01 -7.46
CA GLN A 117 -19.80 3.98 -7.58
C GLN A 117 -19.35 2.55 -7.24
N HIS A 118 -18.03 2.31 -7.09
CA HIS A 118 -17.42 1.04 -6.73
C HIS A 118 -16.92 1.02 -5.28
N ASN A 119 -17.33 1.99 -4.46
CA ASN A 119 -16.87 2.17 -3.08
C ASN A 119 -15.35 2.40 -2.94
N ARG A 120 -14.67 2.90 -3.98
CA ARG A 120 -13.25 3.28 -3.90
C ARG A 120 -13.11 4.78 -3.68
N PRO A 121 -11.97 5.25 -3.15
CA PRO A 121 -11.69 6.67 -3.12
C PRO A 121 -11.71 7.28 -4.53
N LYS A 122 -12.31 8.46 -4.69
CA LYS A 122 -12.24 9.23 -5.95
C LYS A 122 -10.79 9.46 -6.38
N ASN A 123 -9.93 9.82 -5.42
CA ASN A 123 -8.50 9.93 -5.60
C ASN A 123 -7.84 8.57 -5.31
N LYS A 124 -7.55 7.82 -6.37
CA LYS A 124 -7.01 6.46 -6.29
C LYS A 124 -5.52 6.41 -6.00
N VAL A 125 -4.84 7.56 -6.02
CA VAL A 125 -3.42 7.69 -5.75
C VAL A 125 -3.20 8.75 -4.68
N ALA A 126 -2.34 8.44 -3.71
CA ALA A 126 -1.79 9.43 -2.79
C ALA A 126 -0.39 9.84 -3.27
N LEU A 127 -0.07 11.13 -3.19
CA LEU A 127 1.25 11.65 -3.51
C LEU A 127 1.90 12.24 -2.26
N LEU A 128 3.05 11.69 -1.86
CA LEU A 128 3.91 12.22 -0.81
C LEU A 128 5.03 13.03 -1.44
N CYS A 129 5.02 14.34 -1.23
CA CYS A 129 6.04 15.24 -1.74
C CYS A 129 6.75 15.96 -0.60
N GLY A 130 8.06 16.15 -0.75
CA GLY A 130 8.88 16.95 0.15
C GLY A 130 10.36 16.67 -0.06
N PRO A 131 11.25 17.48 0.53
CA PRO A 131 12.69 17.31 0.38
C PRO A 131 13.17 15.90 0.79
N PRO A 132 14.34 15.47 0.30
CA PRO A 132 14.93 14.21 0.72
C PRO A 132 15.21 14.20 2.23
N GLY A 133 15.20 13.01 2.85
CA GLY A 133 15.50 12.86 4.28
C GLY A 133 14.33 13.12 5.24
N LEU A 134 13.12 13.44 4.77
CA LEU A 134 11.92 13.55 5.61
C LEU A 134 11.23 12.21 5.94
N GLY A 135 11.83 11.09 5.53
CA GLY A 135 11.28 9.76 5.76
C GLY A 135 10.01 9.45 4.95
N LYS A 136 9.84 10.02 3.75
CA LYS A 136 8.64 9.80 2.91
C LYS A 136 8.42 8.33 2.56
N THR A 137 9.49 7.63 2.16
CA THR A 137 9.48 6.20 1.84
C THR A 137 9.17 5.37 3.09
N THR A 138 9.85 5.66 4.19
CA THR A 138 9.58 5.07 5.51
C THR A 138 8.12 5.25 5.94
N LEU A 139 7.60 6.47 5.80
CA LEU A 139 6.21 6.82 6.12
C LEU A 139 5.23 5.97 5.31
N ALA A 140 5.41 5.89 3.99
CA ALA A 140 4.56 5.08 3.13
C ALA A 140 4.55 3.62 3.56
N HIS A 141 5.73 3.04 3.86
CA HIS A 141 5.88 1.66 4.29
C HIS A 141 5.21 1.39 5.63
N VAL A 142 5.53 2.19 6.65
CA VAL A 142 5.00 2.02 8.01
C VAL A 142 3.49 2.18 8.01
N ILE A 143 2.95 3.20 7.35
CA ILE A 143 1.50 3.46 7.32
C ILE A 143 0.75 2.36 6.55
N ALA A 144 1.30 1.88 5.43
CA ALA A 144 0.68 0.80 4.67
C ALA A 144 0.67 -0.54 5.43
N ARG A 145 1.80 -0.91 6.06
CA ARG A 145 1.89 -2.08 6.95
C ARG A 145 0.93 -1.96 8.13
N HIS A 146 0.91 -0.80 8.78
CA HIS A 146 0.00 -0.50 9.89
C HIS A 146 -1.48 -0.56 9.46
N ALA A 147 -1.81 -0.20 8.22
CA ALA A 147 -3.16 -0.30 7.69
C ALA A 147 -3.58 -1.75 7.33
N GLY A 148 -2.64 -2.71 7.34
CA GLY A 148 -2.87 -4.13 7.07
C GLY A 148 -2.53 -4.58 5.64
N TYR A 149 -1.73 -3.80 4.91
CA TYR A 149 -1.32 -4.12 3.55
C TYR A 149 0.04 -4.82 3.50
N ASN A 150 0.24 -5.64 2.47
CA ASN A 150 1.55 -6.04 2.00
C ASN A 150 2.11 -4.93 1.11
N VAL A 151 3.29 -4.39 1.42
CA VAL A 151 3.88 -3.27 0.68
C VAL A 151 4.69 -3.81 -0.49
N VAL A 152 4.33 -3.40 -1.71
CA VAL A 152 5.10 -3.69 -2.92
C VAL A 152 5.73 -2.39 -3.39
N GLU A 153 7.02 -2.25 -3.15
CA GLU A 153 7.80 -1.07 -3.53
C GLU A 153 8.40 -1.24 -4.94
N MET A 154 8.45 -0.14 -5.69
CA MET A 154 9.28 0.02 -6.88
C MET A 154 9.86 1.43 -6.95
N ASN A 155 11.13 1.57 -7.33
CA ASN A 155 11.72 2.86 -7.63
C ASN A 155 11.52 3.17 -9.12
N ALA A 156 10.80 4.24 -9.45
CA ALA A 156 10.49 4.60 -10.82
C ALA A 156 11.66 5.22 -11.59
N SER A 157 12.66 5.78 -10.89
CA SER A 157 13.87 6.35 -11.52
C SER A 157 14.85 5.25 -11.97
N ASP A 158 14.85 4.11 -11.26
CA ASP A 158 15.68 2.94 -11.56
C ASP A 158 15.08 2.06 -12.66
N ASP A 159 13.75 1.84 -12.64
CA ASP A 159 13.02 1.01 -13.61
C ASP A 159 12.78 1.78 -14.93
N ARG A 160 13.84 1.99 -15.72
CA ARG A 160 13.80 2.79 -16.97
C ARG A 160 12.97 2.20 -18.12
N SER A 161 12.53 0.94 -18.03
CA SER A 161 11.67 0.32 -19.04
C SER A 161 10.19 0.50 -18.68
N PRO A 162 9.40 1.22 -19.50
CA PRO A 162 7.97 1.37 -19.26
C PRO A 162 7.22 0.03 -19.28
N GLU A 163 7.73 -0.98 -19.99
CA GLU A 163 7.18 -2.33 -20.02
C GLU A 163 7.35 -3.05 -18.68
N VAL A 164 8.52 -2.96 -18.06
CA VAL A 164 8.78 -3.56 -16.74
C VAL A 164 7.90 -2.91 -15.68
N LEU A 165 7.82 -1.58 -15.70
CA LEU A 165 6.97 -0.82 -14.80
C LEU A 165 5.48 -1.20 -14.99
N LYS A 166 5.04 -1.36 -16.24
CA LYS A 166 3.68 -1.86 -16.55
C LYS A 166 3.41 -3.20 -15.88
N ILE A 167 4.28 -4.17 -16.11
CA ILE A 167 4.12 -5.53 -15.61
C ILE A 167 4.06 -5.51 -14.08
N ARG A 168 4.89 -4.71 -13.43
CA ARG A 168 4.94 -4.60 -11.97
C ARG A 168 3.69 -3.91 -11.40
N ILE A 169 3.18 -2.86 -12.04
CA ILE A 169 1.91 -2.24 -11.65
C ILE A 169 0.75 -3.22 -11.84
N GLU A 170 0.68 -3.91 -12.97
CA GLU A 170 -0.40 -4.87 -13.24
C GLU A 170 -0.34 -6.05 -12.26
N ALA A 171 0.86 -6.59 -11.99
CA ALA A 171 1.04 -7.66 -11.02
C ALA A 171 0.63 -7.23 -9.60
N SER A 172 1.14 -6.11 -9.12
CA SER A 172 0.84 -5.62 -7.76
C SER A 172 -0.63 -5.23 -7.57
N THR A 173 -1.29 -4.71 -8.60
CA THR A 173 -2.67 -4.20 -8.49
C THR A 173 -3.75 -5.21 -8.84
N GLN A 174 -3.45 -6.23 -9.65
CA GLN A 174 -4.44 -7.21 -10.12
C GLN A 174 -4.26 -8.60 -9.48
N MET A 175 -3.05 -8.95 -9.03
CA MET A 175 -2.83 -10.25 -8.41
C MET A 175 -3.27 -10.21 -6.94
N LYS A 176 -4.04 -11.21 -6.52
CA LYS A 176 -4.16 -11.54 -5.09
C LYS A 176 -2.88 -12.29 -4.71
N SER A 177 -2.32 -12.03 -3.52
CA SER A 177 -1.25 -12.89 -3.01
C SER A 177 -1.80 -14.31 -2.95
N VAL A 178 -1.21 -15.24 -3.71
CA VAL A 178 -1.68 -16.64 -3.81
C VAL A 178 -0.73 -17.61 -3.08
N LEU A 179 0.42 -17.12 -2.61
CA LEU A 179 1.55 -17.96 -2.17
C LEU A 179 2.31 -17.34 -0.98
N GLY A 180 1.60 -17.02 0.10
CA GLY A 180 2.26 -16.56 1.34
C GLY A 180 1.44 -16.90 2.57
N VAL A 181 2.13 -17.11 3.68
CA VAL A 181 1.55 -17.27 5.04
C VAL A 181 0.76 -16.01 5.45
N ASP A 182 1.02 -14.87 4.79
CA ASP A 182 0.36 -13.59 5.00
C ASP A 182 -0.53 -13.25 3.79
N GLU A 183 -1.85 -13.46 3.92
CA GLU A 183 -2.88 -13.21 2.88
C GLU A 183 -3.18 -11.71 2.67
N ARG A 184 -2.29 -10.82 3.11
CA ARG A 184 -2.52 -9.38 3.08
C ARG A 184 -2.61 -8.86 1.64
N PRO A 185 -3.57 -7.98 1.33
CA PRO A 185 -3.68 -7.37 0.03
C PRO A 185 -2.52 -6.39 -0.21
N ASN A 186 -2.10 -6.27 -1.46
CA ASN A 186 -1.00 -5.40 -1.83
C ASN A 186 -1.38 -3.90 -1.75
N CYS A 187 -0.44 -3.09 -1.29
CA CYS A 187 -0.39 -1.64 -1.49
C CYS A 187 0.86 -1.34 -2.31
N LEU A 188 0.69 -0.69 -3.45
CA LEU A 188 1.82 -0.35 -4.31
C LEU A 188 2.43 0.98 -3.87
N VAL A 189 3.75 1.00 -3.66
CA VAL A 189 4.53 2.22 -3.41
C VAL A 189 5.44 2.43 -4.62
N ILE A 190 5.32 3.60 -5.25
CA ILE A 190 6.16 4.02 -6.36
C ILE A 190 7.03 5.17 -5.85
N ASP A 191 8.30 4.88 -5.59
CA ASP A 191 9.28 5.87 -5.15
C ASP A 191 9.88 6.62 -6.35
N GLU A 192 10.33 7.84 -6.10
CA GLU A 192 10.95 8.77 -7.06
C GLU A 192 10.18 8.86 -8.40
N ILE A 193 8.85 9.01 -8.33
CA ILE A 193 7.99 9.08 -9.53
C ILE A 193 8.31 10.28 -10.43
N ASP A 194 8.93 11.31 -9.86
CA ASP A 194 9.46 12.48 -10.55
C ASP A 194 10.64 12.15 -11.48
N GLY A 195 11.36 11.06 -11.23
CA GLY A 195 12.40 10.53 -12.13
C GLY A 195 11.87 9.64 -13.26
N ALA A 196 10.58 9.30 -13.26
CA ALA A 196 10.01 8.33 -14.18
C ALA A 196 9.83 8.90 -15.60
N PRO A 197 9.98 8.07 -16.66
CA PRO A 197 9.64 8.49 -18.02
C PRO A 197 8.17 8.93 -18.14
N THR A 198 7.90 9.97 -18.94
CA THR A 198 6.53 10.46 -19.18
C THR A 198 5.57 9.38 -19.68
N VAL A 199 6.09 8.41 -20.44
CA VAL A 199 5.32 7.24 -20.92
C VAL A 199 4.78 6.41 -19.75
N SER A 200 5.60 6.18 -18.72
CA SER A 200 5.23 5.45 -17.51
C SER A 200 4.16 6.19 -16.71
N ILE A 201 4.29 7.51 -16.58
CA ILE A 201 3.30 8.36 -15.91
C ILE A 201 1.95 8.31 -16.64
N ASN A 202 1.96 8.46 -17.98
CA ASN A 202 0.75 8.39 -18.80
C ASN A 202 0.07 7.02 -18.71
N MET A 203 0.85 5.95 -18.62
CA MET A 203 0.33 4.60 -18.42
C MET A 203 -0.35 4.45 -17.06
N LEU A 204 0.28 4.93 -15.98
CA LEU A 204 -0.31 4.94 -14.64
C LEU A 204 -1.64 5.72 -14.63
N LEU A 205 -1.67 6.92 -15.23
CA LEU A 205 -2.89 7.71 -15.39
C LEU A 205 -3.97 6.97 -16.17
N SER A 206 -3.59 6.24 -17.22
CA SER A 206 -4.50 5.41 -18.00
C SER A 206 -5.10 4.30 -17.14
N LEU A 207 -4.30 3.63 -16.31
CA LEU A 207 -4.76 2.59 -15.38
C LEU A 207 -5.72 3.12 -14.31
N ILE A 208 -5.41 4.30 -13.75
CA ILE A 208 -6.25 4.98 -12.75
C ILE A 208 -7.61 5.36 -13.35
N ASN A 209 -7.60 5.86 -14.59
CA ASN A 209 -8.80 6.37 -15.26
C ASN A 209 -9.59 5.30 -16.03
N ARG A 210 -9.13 4.04 -16.05
CA ARG A 210 -9.93 2.94 -16.61
C ARG A 210 -11.30 2.90 -15.93
N LYS A 211 -12.32 3.24 -16.72
CA LYS A 211 -13.73 3.01 -16.37
C LYS A 211 -14.03 1.53 -16.54
N ASP A 212 -14.99 1.05 -15.76
CA ASP A 212 -15.57 -0.28 -15.97
C ASP A 212 -15.88 -0.48 -17.45
N GLY A 213 -15.50 -1.64 -17.98
CA GLY A 213 -15.74 -2.02 -19.37
C GLY A 213 -17.21 -2.26 -19.72
N LYS A 214 -18.13 -1.40 -19.28
CA LYS A 214 -19.56 -1.40 -19.64
C LYS A 214 -19.85 -0.68 -20.97
N GLU A 215 -18.94 -0.79 -21.95
CA GLU A 215 -19.18 -0.30 -23.32
C GLU A 215 -19.06 -1.42 -24.37
N ALA A 216 -19.31 -2.69 -24.00
CA ALA A 216 -19.32 -3.79 -24.97
C ALA A 216 -20.29 -4.94 -24.66
N GLU A 217 -21.44 -4.68 -24.04
CA GLU A 217 -22.55 -5.66 -23.96
C GLU A 217 -23.75 -5.28 -24.83
N SER A 218 -23.58 -4.37 -25.77
CA SER A 218 -24.61 -4.01 -26.74
C SER A 218 -24.06 -3.95 -28.17
N ALA A 219 -23.41 -5.02 -28.61
CA ALA A 219 -23.21 -5.30 -30.02
C ALA A 219 -23.03 -6.82 -30.24
N THR A 220 -24.13 -7.45 -30.64
CA THR A 220 -24.22 -8.64 -31.50
C THR A 220 -23.54 -9.93 -31.02
N ASP A 221 -24.38 -10.82 -30.48
CA ASP A 221 -24.31 -12.24 -30.74
C ASP A 221 -24.16 -12.51 -32.25
N MET A 222 -23.20 -13.39 -32.60
CA MET A 222 -22.96 -14.11 -33.86
C MET A 222 -21.53 -13.91 -34.37
N ALA A 223 -20.62 -14.76 -33.89
CA ALA A 223 -19.57 -15.43 -34.68
C ALA A 223 -18.50 -15.97 -33.72
N GLY A 224 -18.20 -17.26 -33.83
CA GLY A 224 -17.15 -17.93 -33.07
C GLY A 224 -15.78 -17.28 -33.31
N GLY A 225 -15.31 -16.54 -32.31
CA GLY A 225 -13.95 -16.03 -32.23
C GLY A 225 -13.48 -16.16 -30.79
N LYS A 226 -12.29 -16.73 -30.57
CA LYS A 226 -11.65 -16.83 -29.26
C LYS A 226 -11.78 -15.49 -28.52
N LYS A 227 -12.52 -15.48 -27.40
CA LYS A 227 -12.60 -14.32 -26.48
C LYS A 227 -11.17 -13.95 -26.08
N LYS A 228 -10.63 -12.90 -26.67
CA LYS A 228 -9.37 -12.29 -26.22
C LYS A 228 -9.68 -11.72 -24.83
N LYS A 229 -9.20 -12.40 -23.78
CA LYS A 229 -9.31 -11.98 -22.39
C LYS A 229 -8.80 -10.53 -22.31
N LYS A 230 -9.69 -9.55 -22.14
CA LYS A 230 -9.31 -8.15 -22.00
C LYS A 230 -8.53 -8.05 -20.69
N GLU A 231 -7.23 -7.84 -20.77
CA GLU A 231 -6.35 -7.71 -19.61
C GLU A 231 -6.62 -6.39 -18.88
N GLY A 232 -6.84 -6.49 -17.57
CA GLY A 232 -6.94 -5.37 -16.63
C GLY A 232 -8.37 -5.09 -16.19
N GLY A 233 -8.72 -5.61 -15.02
CA GLY A 233 -9.93 -5.20 -14.30
C GLY A 233 -9.79 -3.78 -13.73
N LEU A 234 -10.77 -3.37 -12.94
CA LEU A 234 -10.68 -2.12 -12.17
C LEU A 234 -9.44 -2.12 -11.27
N LEU A 235 -8.90 -0.93 -10.99
CA LEU A 235 -7.91 -0.75 -9.93
C LEU A 235 -8.57 -0.98 -8.56
N LEU A 236 -8.21 -2.07 -7.89
CA LEU A 236 -8.76 -2.48 -6.59
C LEU A 236 -7.72 -2.44 -5.47
N ARG A 237 -6.57 -1.81 -5.71
CA ARG A 237 -5.46 -1.69 -4.76
C ARG A 237 -5.00 -0.23 -4.68
N PRO A 238 -4.66 0.26 -3.49
CA PRO A 238 -4.12 1.62 -3.33
C PRO A 238 -2.73 1.74 -3.95
N ILE A 239 -2.44 2.93 -4.46
CA ILE A 239 -1.12 3.32 -4.97
C ILE A 239 -0.66 4.57 -4.23
N VAL A 240 0.52 4.52 -3.62
CA VAL A 240 1.20 5.68 -3.02
C VAL A 240 2.38 6.02 -3.91
N CYS A 241 2.43 7.25 -4.40
CA CYS A 241 3.59 7.77 -5.12
C CYS A 241 4.38 8.70 -4.20
N ILE A 242 5.70 8.69 -4.36
CA ILE A 242 6.61 9.58 -3.64
C ILE A 242 7.41 10.38 -4.66
N CYS A 243 7.52 11.69 -4.44
CA CYS A 243 8.37 12.57 -5.24
C CYS A 243 9.20 13.47 -4.32
N ASN A 244 10.40 13.84 -4.79
CA ASN A 244 11.31 14.69 -4.03
C ASN A 244 11.05 16.18 -4.28
N ASP A 245 10.51 16.54 -5.45
CA ASP A 245 10.14 17.91 -5.82
C ASP A 245 8.81 17.94 -6.62
N LEU A 246 8.13 19.10 -6.63
CA LEU A 246 6.84 19.31 -7.32
C LEU A 246 6.88 20.51 -8.27
#